data_AF-A0A2P2CFL0-F1
#
_entry.id   AF-A0A2P2CFL0-F1
#
_cell.length_a   1.000
_cell.length_b   1.000
_cell.length_c   1.000
_cell.angle_alpha   90.00
_cell.angle_beta   90.00
_cell.angle_gamma   90.00
#
_symmetry.space_group_name_H-M   'P 1'
#
loop_
_entity.id
_entity.type
_entity.pdbx_description
1 polymer ?
#
loop_
_entity_poly.entity_id
_entity_poly.type
_entity_poly.pdbx_seq_one_letter_code
_entity_poly.pdbx_strand_id
1 'polypeptide(L)'
;MGLTRYDPTVGSGVLGTVKAEPVADPDDRYGVRDERLLTGATVITAVRTIASVVLAALAAHQESLTLLVVALVVYWVGDMLDGFYARVRDCETRIGAVLDIMCDRLNAAAFYIGLAWLQPDLSPAVFVYLAEFMVVDCFLSIAFLAWPVRSPNYFFVVDRPIWLWNWSKPAKAINSALFAVLLLVTGWMWVGLVIATALLVLKCVSLHRLVRIGIPVPGAA
;
A
#
# COMPACT_ATOMS: atom_id res chain seq x y z
N MET A 1 -8.25 -40.43 -26.35
CA MET A 1 -9.68 -40.72 -26.07
C MET A 1 -9.72 -41.77 -24.98
N GLY A 2 -10.24 -41.43 -23.80
CA GLY A 2 -10.25 -42.34 -22.64
C GLY A 2 -10.39 -41.57 -21.33
N LEU A 3 -11.61 -41.12 -21.04
CA LEU A 3 -12.04 -40.47 -19.80
C LEU A 3 -12.08 -41.47 -18.63
N THR A 4 -11.61 -41.07 -17.45
CA THR A 4 -11.87 -41.74 -16.17
C THR A 4 -12.38 -40.70 -15.16
N ARG A 5 -13.71 -40.60 -15.07
CA ARG A 5 -14.60 -40.93 -13.94
C ARG A 5 -14.52 -39.99 -12.72
N TYR A 6 -15.57 -39.20 -12.59
CA TYR A 6 -16.00 -38.48 -11.39
C TYR A 6 -16.75 -39.44 -10.46
N ASP A 7 -16.39 -39.44 -9.18
CA ASP A 7 -17.07 -40.20 -8.12
C ASP A 7 -17.66 -39.20 -7.09
N PRO A 8 -19.01 -39.11 -6.96
CA PRO A 8 -19.63 -38.21 -6.00
C PRO A 8 -19.95 -38.96 -4.71
N THR A 9 -19.09 -38.81 -3.70
CA THR A 9 -19.47 -39.08 -2.31
C THR A 9 -19.32 -37.80 -1.49
N VAL A 10 -20.47 -37.18 -1.24
CA VAL A 10 -20.67 -36.11 -0.27
C VAL A 10 -20.64 -36.73 1.13
N GLY A 11 -19.77 -36.21 1.99
CA GLY A 11 -19.74 -36.57 3.40
C GLY A 11 -18.94 -35.56 4.23
N SER A 12 -19.67 -34.67 4.91
CA SER A 12 -19.38 -34.20 6.27
C SER A 12 -18.04 -33.46 6.54
N GLY A 13 -18.13 -32.13 6.56
CA GLY A 13 -17.65 -31.34 7.71
C GLY A 13 -16.15 -31.28 8.00
N VAL A 14 -15.40 -30.50 7.22
CA VAL A 14 -14.32 -29.64 7.72
C VAL A 14 -14.34 -28.37 6.88
N LEU A 15 -14.53 -27.20 7.50
CA LEU A 15 -14.29 -25.92 6.86
C LEU A 15 -12.82 -25.92 6.45
N GLY A 16 -12.54 -26.15 5.16
CA GLY A 16 -11.18 -26.22 4.64
C GLY A 16 -10.43 -24.94 4.99
N THR A 17 -9.41 -25.06 5.83
CA THR A 17 -8.37 -24.04 5.96
C THR A 17 -7.75 -23.88 4.58
N VAL A 18 -8.05 -22.76 3.91
CA VAL A 18 -7.38 -22.38 2.67
C VAL A 18 -5.94 -22.04 3.04
N LYS A 19 -5.08 -23.05 3.10
CA LYS A 19 -3.63 -22.84 3.12
C LYS A 19 -3.25 -22.36 1.73
N ALA A 20 -2.81 -21.11 1.63
CA ALA A 20 -2.08 -20.69 0.45
C ALA A 20 -0.73 -21.41 0.47
N GLU A 21 -0.63 -22.51 -0.28
CA GLU A 21 0.68 -23.04 -0.63
C GLU A 21 1.41 -21.96 -1.43
N PRO A 22 2.71 -21.71 -1.16
CA PRO A 22 3.49 -20.82 -1.99
C PRO A 22 3.46 -21.38 -3.42
N VAL A 23 2.75 -20.69 -4.31
CA VAL A 23 2.80 -21.02 -5.73
C VAL A 23 4.23 -20.71 -6.17
N ALA A 24 5.02 -21.76 -6.37
CA ALA A 24 6.29 -21.64 -7.05
C ALA A 24 5.99 -21.14 -8.46
N ASP A 25 6.30 -19.88 -8.73
CA ASP A 25 6.26 -19.31 -10.07
C ASP A 25 7.34 -20.03 -10.90
N PRO A 26 6.97 -20.84 -11.91
CA PRO A 26 7.92 -21.67 -12.65
C PRO A 26 8.99 -20.85 -13.40
N ASP A 27 8.78 -19.53 -13.58
CA ASP A 27 9.71 -18.61 -14.24
C ASP A 27 10.35 -17.55 -13.32
N ASP A 28 10.06 -17.57 -12.00
CA ASP A 28 10.49 -16.52 -11.05
C ASP A 28 10.24 -15.08 -11.58
N ARG A 29 9.13 -14.91 -12.33
CA ARG A 29 8.77 -13.63 -12.95
C ARG A 29 8.33 -12.63 -11.90
N TYR A 30 7.72 -13.08 -10.81
CA TYR A 30 7.23 -12.21 -9.72
C TYR A 30 7.98 -12.39 -8.40
N GLY A 31 8.86 -13.39 -8.33
CA GLY A 31 9.68 -13.71 -7.18
C GLY A 31 11.01 -12.99 -7.16
N VAL A 32 11.81 -13.33 -6.15
CA VAL A 32 12.95 -12.55 -5.66
C VAL A 32 14.19 -12.88 -6.48
N ARG A 33 14.62 -11.96 -7.34
CA ARG A 33 15.78 -12.14 -8.21
C ARG A 33 17.07 -11.71 -7.51
N ASP A 34 17.33 -10.40 -7.53
CA ASP A 34 18.51 -9.76 -6.94
C ASP A 34 18.06 -8.68 -5.94
N GLU A 35 18.64 -8.70 -4.74
CA GLU A 35 18.41 -7.66 -3.74
C GLU A 35 19.50 -6.59 -3.77
N ARG A 36 19.08 -5.34 -3.94
CA ARG A 36 19.96 -4.16 -3.91
C ARG A 36 19.21 -3.00 -3.28
N LEU A 37 19.85 -2.38 -2.29
CA LEU A 37 19.33 -1.16 -1.66
C LEU A 37 19.47 0.04 -2.61
N LEU A 38 20.63 0.19 -3.24
CA LEU A 38 20.92 1.30 -4.15
C LEU A 38 20.52 0.93 -5.57
N THR A 39 19.40 1.48 -6.02
CA THR A 39 18.92 1.42 -7.39
C THR A 39 18.52 2.83 -7.82
N GLY A 40 18.36 3.07 -9.13
CA GLY A 40 17.85 4.37 -9.59
C GLY A 40 16.46 4.69 -9.01
N ALA A 41 15.63 3.67 -8.79
CA ALA A 41 14.32 3.83 -8.16
C ALA A 41 14.44 4.30 -6.70
N THR A 42 15.27 3.66 -5.87
CA THR A 42 15.42 4.06 -4.47
C THR A 42 16.08 5.43 -4.28
N VAL A 43 16.92 5.86 -5.24
CA VAL A 43 17.43 7.24 -5.28
C VAL A 43 16.29 8.23 -5.55
N ILE A 44 15.40 7.94 -6.50
CA ILE A 44 14.22 8.78 -6.76
C ILE A 44 13.32 8.82 -5.52
N THR A 45 13.07 7.67 -4.87
CA THR A 45 12.32 7.57 -3.60
C THR A 45 12.93 8.43 -2.49
N ALA A 46 14.25 8.42 -2.33
CA ALA A 46 14.93 9.25 -1.34
C ALA A 46 14.79 10.75 -1.65
N VAL A 47 15.04 11.14 -2.90
CA VAL A 47 14.96 12.54 -3.34
C VAL A 47 13.54 13.09 -3.21
N ARG A 48 12.52 12.34 -3.66
CA ARG A 48 11.10 12.77 -3.54
C ARG A 48 10.70 12.96 -2.09
N THR A 49 11.18 12.07 -1.20
CA THR A 49 10.83 12.11 0.22
C THR A 49 11.44 13.31 0.91
N ILE A 50 12.74 13.55 0.69
CA ILE A 50 13.42 14.72 1.27
C ILE A 50 12.77 16.01 0.76
N ALA A 51 12.53 16.12 -0.55
CA ALA A 51 11.93 17.30 -1.15
C ALA A 51 10.52 17.57 -0.61
N SER A 52 9.66 16.55 -0.56
CA SER A 52 8.29 16.65 -0.04
C SER A 52 8.27 17.01 1.45
N VAL A 53 9.08 16.35 2.29
CA VAL A 53 9.13 16.64 3.73
C VAL A 53 9.64 18.05 4.01
N VAL A 54 10.68 18.51 3.29
CA VAL A 54 11.19 19.89 3.42
C VAL A 54 10.10 20.89 3.03
N LEU A 55 9.39 20.66 1.93
CA LEU A 55 8.28 21.52 1.50
C LEU A 55 7.13 21.52 2.51
N ALA A 56 6.78 20.37 3.08
CA ALA A 56 5.75 20.28 4.12
C ALA A 56 6.17 21.02 5.40
N ALA A 57 7.44 20.92 5.81
CA ALA A 57 7.96 21.67 6.95
C ALA A 57 7.95 23.18 6.70
N LEU A 58 8.35 23.62 5.51
CA LEU A 58 8.25 25.02 5.09
C LEU A 58 6.80 25.51 5.04
N ALA A 59 5.89 24.68 4.57
CA ALA A 59 4.46 24.97 4.54
C ALA A 59 3.89 25.18 5.94
N ALA A 60 4.25 24.32 6.91
CA ALA A 60 3.85 24.46 8.29
C ALA A 60 4.43 25.74 8.94
N HIS A 61 5.72 26.03 8.69
CA HIS A 61 6.38 27.23 9.22
C HIS A 61 5.81 28.53 8.64
N GLN A 62 5.45 28.55 7.36
CA GLN A 62 4.92 29.73 6.67
C GLN A 62 3.38 29.78 6.67
N GLU A 63 2.73 28.84 7.34
CA GLU A 63 1.28 28.69 7.36
C GLU A 63 0.63 28.64 5.96
N SER A 64 1.32 28.03 5.00
CA SER A 64 0.96 28.07 3.58
C SER A 64 0.36 26.76 3.09
N LEU A 65 -0.96 26.75 2.89
CA LEU A 65 -1.65 25.61 2.28
C LEU A 65 -1.14 25.33 0.87
N THR A 66 -0.82 26.37 0.08
CA THR A 66 -0.28 26.20 -1.27
C THR A 66 1.03 25.42 -1.26
N LEU A 67 1.96 25.75 -0.36
CA LEU A 67 3.22 24.99 -0.24
C LEU A 67 2.97 23.54 0.19
N LEU A 68 1.97 23.31 1.06
CA LEU A 68 1.59 21.96 1.47
C LEU A 68 1.03 21.14 0.30
N VAL A 69 0.21 21.76 -0.57
CA VAL A 69 -0.28 21.12 -1.80
C VAL A 69 0.88 20.86 -2.78
N VAL A 70 1.84 21.78 -2.90
CA VAL A 70 3.05 21.55 -3.71
C VAL A 70 3.86 20.37 -3.17
N ALA A 71 4.00 20.23 -1.85
CA ALA A 71 4.63 19.07 -1.23
C ALA A 71 3.93 17.75 -1.62
N LEU A 72 2.59 17.72 -1.56
CA LEU A 72 1.78 16.57 -1.99
C LEU A 72 2.01 16.22 -3.47
N VAL A 73 2.05 17.22 -4.35
CA VAL A 73 2.29 17.01 -5.78
C VAL A 73 3.70 16.44 -6.02
N VAL A 74 4.73 16.99 -5.35
CA VAL A 74 6.10 16.47 -5.44
C VAL A 74 6.17 15.02 -4.98
N TYR A 75 5.50 14.70 -3.86
CA TYR A 75 5.37 13.34 -3.36
C TYR A 75 4.76 12.40 -4.43
N TRP A 76 3.56 12.70 -4.92
CA TRP A 76 2.86 11.81 -5.87
C TRP A 76 3.58 11.66 -7.20
N VAL A 77 4.11 12.73 -7.76
CA VAL A 77 4.86 12.67 -9.03
C VAL A 77 6.12 11.84 -8.84
N GLY A 78 6.82 12.00 -7.72
CA GLY A 78 7.99 11.20 -7.39
C GLY A 78 7.67 9.70 -7.25
N ASP A 79 6.57 9.37 -6.56
CA ASP A 79 6.10 7.99 -6.34
C ASP A 79 5.70 7.29 -7.66
N MET A 80 5.09 8.03 -8.58
CA MET A 80 4.83 7.48 -9.90
C MET A 80 6.13 7.24 -10.69
N LEU A 81 7.11 8.14 -10.52
CA LEU A 81 8.39 8.10 -11.23
C LEU A 81 9.30 6.95 -10.75
N ASP A 82 9.46 6.72 -9.45
CA ASP A 82 10.33 5.65 -8.96
C ASP A 82 9.81 4.26 -9.37
N GLY A 83 8.51 4.02 -9.24
CA GLY A 83 7.89 2.77 -9.65
C GLY A 83 7.95 2.58 -11.16
N PHE A 84 7.73 3.65 -11.94
CA PHE A 84 7.87 3.57 -13.39
C PHE A 84 9.31 3.25 -13.80
N TYR A 85 10.29 3.92 -13.18
CA TYR A 85 11.70 3.68 -13.41
C TYR A 85 12.08 2.23 -13.08
N ALA A 86 11.63 1.71 -11.93
CA ALA A 86 11.91 0.36 -11.48
C ALA A 86 11.43 -0.70 -12.48
N ARG A 87 10.19 -0.53 -13.00
CA ARG A 87 9.57 -1.43 -13.98
C ARG A 87 10.27 -1.41 -15.33
N VAL A 88 10.60 -0.22 -15.83
CA VAL A 88 11.23 -0.05 -17.16
C VAL A 88 12.67 -0.53 -17.15
N ARG A 89 13.37 -0.42 -16.02
CA ARG A 89 14.77 -0.83 -15.87
C ARG A 89 14.95 -2.22 -15.25
N ASP A 90 13.85 -2.94 -14.99
CA ASP A 90 13.80 -4.23 -14.30
C ASP A 90 14.69 -4.26 -13.04
N CYS A 91 14.62 -3.20 -12.23
CA CYS A 91 15.42 -3.03 -11.02
C CYS A 91 14.58 -2.99 -9.73
N GLU A 92 13.39 -3.60 -9.77
CA GLU A 92 12.54 -3.81 -8.59
C GLU A 92 13.19 -4.80 -7.62
N THR A 93 13.32 -4.39 -6.35
CA THR A 93 13.86 -5.20 -5.25
C THR A 93 12.88 -5.19 -4.08
N ARG A 94 12.90 -6.22 -3.20
CA ARG A 94 12.03 -6.23 -2.01
C ARG A 94 12.42 -5.14 -1.04
N ILE A 95 13.72 -4.93 -0.84
CA ILE A 95 14.21 -3.84 0.00
C ILE A 95 13.73 -2.49 -0.55
N GLY A 96 13.79 -2.31 -1.88
CA GLY A 96 13.26 -1.12 -2.54
C GLY A 96 11.78 -0.92 -2.27
N ALA A 97 10.96 -1.96 -2.41
CA ALA A 97 9.53 -1.90 -2.13
C ALA A 97 9.21 -1.57 -0.65
N VAL A 98 9.98 -2.11 0.30
CA VAL A 98 9.81 -1.77 1.73
C VAL A 98 10.19 -0.31 1.99
N LEU A 99 11.31 0.15 1.43
CA LEU A 99 11.74 1.55 1.57
C LEU A 99 10.71 2.52 0.99
N ASP A 100 10.17 2.19 -0.19
CA ASP A 100 9.09 2.92 -0.86
C ASP A 100 7.85 3.09 0.04
N ILE A 101 7.38 1.98 0.62
CA ILE A 101 6.26 1.98 1.57
C ILE A 101 6.54 2.90 2.78
N MET A 102 7.75 2.81 3.36
CA MET A 102 8.12 3.64 4.52
C MET A 102 8.18 5.13 4.16
N CYS A 103 8.76 5.46 3.01
CA CYS A 103 8.84 6.81 2.48
C CYS A 103 7.46 7.40 2.19
N ASP A 104 6.54 6.61 1.64
CA ASP A 104 5.14 6.99 1.44
C ASP A 104 4.45 7.34 2.76
N ARG A 105 4.66 6.53 3.80
CA ARG A 105 4.09 6.81 5.14
C ARG A 105 4.61 8.12 5.69
N LEU A 106 5.92 8.38 5.59
CA LEU A 106 6.51 9.63 6.03
C LEU A 106 5.95 10.84 5.27
N ASN A 107 5.89 10.76 3.93
CA ASN A 107 5.38 11.86 3.10
C ASN A 107 3.90 12.13 3.34
N ALA A 108 3.08 11.07 3.42
CA ALA A 108 1.67 11.20 3.74
C ALA A 108 1.47 11.78 5.14
N ALA A 109 2.21 11.30 6.15
CA ALA A 109 2.13 11.85 7.51
C ALA A 109 2.53 13.33 7.54
N ALA A 110 3.61 13.72 6.87
CA ALA A 110 4.04 15.11 6.77
C ALA A 110 2.94 15.99 6.14
N PHE A 111 2.30 15.52 5.08
CA PHE A 111 1.18 16.22 4.44
C PHE A 111 -0.03 16.33 5.37
N TYR A 112 -0.53 15.21 5.90
CA TYR A 112 -1.77 15.18 6.67
C TYR A 112 -1.64 15.85 8.04
N ILE A 113 -0.51 15.69 8.73
CA ILE A 113 -0.24 16.44 9.97
C ILE A 113 -0.13 17.93 9.66
N GLY A 114 0.55 18.31 8.57
CA GLY A 114 0.57 19.69 8.09
C GLY A 114 -0.83 20.21 7.77
N LEU A 115 -1.70 19.38 7.18
CA LEU A 115 -3.08 19.77 6.87
C LEU A 115 -3.91 19.97 8.14
N ALA A 116 -3.80 19.06 9.12
CA ALA A 116 -4.45 19.21 10.42
C ALA A 116 -3.92 20.42 11.19
N TRP A 117 -2.64 20.77 11.03
CA TRP A 117 -2.06 21.98 11.59
C TRP A 117 -2.66 23.26 10.98
N LEU A 118 -2.76 23.33 9.65
CA LEU A 118 -3.29 24.50 8.93
C LEU A 118 -4.83 24.58 8.96
N GLN A 119 -5.50 23.45 9.07
CA GLN A 119 -6.96 23.33 9.10
C GLN A 119 -7.39 22.40 10.24
N PRO A 120 -7.38 22.88 11.50
CA PRO A 120 -7.66 22.05 12.67
C PRO A 120 -9.02 21.36 12.66
N ASP A 121 -10.03 21.97 12.02
CA ASP A 121 -11.36 21.39 11.85
C ASP A 121 -11.32 20.07 11.06
N LEU A 122 -10.28 19.85 10.26
CA LEU A 122 -10.06 18.61 9.50
C LEU A 122 -9.40 17.48 10.31
N SER A 123 -8.99 17.75 11.55
CA SER A 123 -8.20 16.81 12.35
C SER A 123 -8.88 15.45 12.58
N PRO A 124 -10.17 15.35 12.96
CA PRO A 124 -10.78 14.05 13.24
C PRO A 124 -10.68 13.06 12.06
N ALA A 125 -11.05 13.47 10.85
CA ALA A 125 -10.91 12.62 9.66
C ALA A 125 -9.45 12.31 9.36
N VAL A 126 -8.56 13.31 9.48
CA VAL A 126 -7.12 13.13 9.25
C VAL A 126 -6.54 12.08 10.18
N PHE A 127 -6.83 12.12 11.48
CA PHE A 127 -6.28 11.17 12.44
C PHE A 127 -6.86 9.75 12.27
N VAL A 128 -8.12 9.61 11.87
CA VAL A 128 -8.69 8.30 11.51
C VAL A 128 -7.97 7.73 10.28
N TYR A 129 -7.76 8.54 9.25
CA TYR A 129 -7.01 8.12 8.06
C TYR A 129 -5.55 7.78 8.41
N LEU A 130 -4.87 8.58 9.23
CA LEU A 130 -3.50 8.28 9.64
C LEU A 130 -3.42 6.98 10.45
N ALA A 131 -4.37 6.71 11.36
CA ALA A 131 -4.40 5.45 12.10
C ALA A 131 -4.56 4.24 11.15
N GLU A 132 -5.43 4.37 10.15
CA GLU A 132 -5.59 3.36 9.10
C GLU A 132 -4.31 3.18 8.26
N PHE A 133 -3.80 4.26 7.69
CA PHE A 133 -2.72 4.27 6.72
C PHE A 133 -1.37 3.88 7.35
N MET A 134 -1.08 4.37 8.56
CA MET A 134 0.20 4.16 9.24
C MET A 134 0.29 2.81 9.92
N VAL A 135 -0.84 2.20 10.31
CA VAL A 135 -0.85 0.97 11.11
C VAL A 135 -1.39 -0.20 10.29
N VAL A 136 -2.68 -0.16 9.96
CA VAL A 136 -3.39 -1.30 9.36
C VAL A 136 -2.92 -1.52 7.92
N ASP A 137 -2.93 -0.46 7.11
CA ASP A 137 -2.47 -0.52 5.72
C ASP A 137 -0.96 -0.73 5.63
N CYS A 138 -0.18 -0.17 6.56
CA CYS A 138 1.25 -0.42 6.64
C CYS A 138 1.55 -1.90 6.86
N PHE A 139 0.94 -2.53 7.88
CA PHE A 139 1.09 -3.95 8.14
C PHE A 139 0.67 -4.79 6.92
N LEU A 140 -0.49 -4.48 6.32
CA LEU A 140 -0.96 -5.16 5.12
C LEU A 140 0.02 -5.02 3.95
N SER A 141 0.62 -3.84 3.79
CA SER A 141 1.57 -3.52 2.72
C SER A 141 2.93 -4.17 2.90
N ILE A 142 3.34 -4.52 4.12
CA ILE A 142 4.59 -5.29 4.35
C ILE A 142 4.34 -6.80 4.46
N ALA A 143 3.09 -7.24 4.58
CA ALA A 143 2.74 -8.65 4.73
C ALA A 143 3.19 -9.52 3.53
N PHE A 144 3.32 -8.94 2.34
CA PHE A 144 3.88 -9.65 1.17
C PHE A 144 5.24 -10.29 1.45
N LEU A 145 5.98 -9.79 2.44
CA LEU A 145 7.28 -10.33 2.82
C LEU A 145 7.23 -11.78 3.31
N ALA A 146 6.07 -12.27 3.74
CA ALA A 146 5.92 -13.66 4.14
C ALA A 146 5.84 -14.65 2.95
N TRP A 147 5.75 -14.13 1.71
CA TRP A 147 5.73 -14.92 0.48
C TRP A 147 6.93 -14.58 -0.40
N PRO A 148 7.31 -15.47 -1.35
CA PRO A 148 8.40 -15.22 -2.30
C PRO A 148 7.94 -14.26 -3.42
N VAL A 149 7.56 -13.03 -3.04
CA VAL A 149 7.03 -12.01 -3.93
C VAL A 149 7.83 -10.72 -3.76
N ARG A 150 8.13 -10.03 -4.88
CA ARG A 150 8.97 -8.81 -4.86
C ARG A 150 8.33 -7.60 -4.19
N SER A 151 7.03 -7.43 -4.38
CA SER A 151 6.30 -6.26 -3.87
C SER A 151 4.80 -6.54 -3.78
N PRO A 152 4.02 -5.70 -3.07
CA PRO A 152 2.57 -5.82 -3.01
C PRO A 152 1.88 -5.76 -4.38
N ASN A 153 2.54 -5.18 -5.39
CA ASN A 153 2.02 -5.12 -6.76
C ASN A 153 1.75 -6.51 -7.36
N TYR A 154 2.48 -7.51 -6.89
CA TYR A 154 2.37 -8.89 -7.34
C TYR A 154 1.58 -9.76 -6.38
N PHE A 155 0.92 -9.20 -5.36
CA PHE A 155 0.18 -10.00 -4.39
C PHE A 155 -1.01 -10.76 -5.00
N PHE A 156 -1.39 -10.47 -6.25
CA PHE A 156 -2.38 -11.26 -6.98
C PHE A 156 -2.00 -12.74 -7.15
N VAL A 157 -0.70 -13.09 -7.06
CA VAL A 157 -0.26 -14.50 -7.10
C VAL A 157 -0.59 -15.23 -5.79
N VAL A 158 -0.72 -14.49 -4.68
CA VAL A 158 -1.08 -15.03 -3.35
C VAL A 158 -2.58 -14.96 -3.12
N ASP A 159 -3.15 -13.75 -3.23
CA ASP A 159 -4.59 -13.54 -3.09
C ASP A 159 -5.07 -12.38 -3.98
N ARG A 160 -5.80 -12.74 -5.04
CA ARG A 160 -6.32 -11.78 -6.02
C ARG A 160 -7.33 -10.77 -5.42
N PRO A 161 -8.26 -11.16 -4.53
CA PRO A 161 -9.16 -10.19 -3.90
C PRO A 161 -8.45 -9.11 -3.08
N ILE A 162 -7.50 -9.48 -2.20
CA ILE A 162 -6.72 -8.49 -1.43
C ILE A 162 -5.99 -7.54 -2.39
N TRP A 163 -5.37 -8.09 -3.43
CA TRP A 163 -4.71 -7.27 -4.45
C TRP A 163 -5.68 -6.32 -5.17
N LEU A 164 -6.87 -6.79 -5.57
CA LEU A 164 -7.87 -5.96 -6.25
C LEU A 164 -8.29 -4.77 -5.39
N TRP A 165 -8.51 -4.97 -4.08
CA TRP A 165 -8.97 -3.94 -3.16
C TRP A 165 -7.89 -2.94 -2.73
N ASN A 166 -6.62 -3.34 -2.76
CA ASN A 166 -5.54 -2.54 -2.16
C ASN A 166 -4.51 -2.04 -3.17
N TRP A 167 -4.08 -2.89 -4.12
CA TRP A 167 -2.88 -2.63 -4.92
C TRP A 167 -3.10 -2.66 -6.43
N SER A 168 -4.31 -2.98 -6.89
CA SER A 168 -4.67 -2.76 -8.30
C SER A 168 -4.53 -1.28 -8.66
N LYS A 169 -4.22 -0.96 -9.92
CA LYS A 169 -4.09 0.44 -10.38
C LYS A 169 -5.27 1.35 -9.95
N PRO A 170 -6.54 0.96 -10.15
CA PRO A 170 -7.66 1.78 -9.69
C PRO A 170 -7.75 1.85 -8.16
N ALA A 171 -7.49 0.74 -7.45
CA ALA A 171 -7.51 0.74 -5.99
C ALA A 171 -6.44 1.64 -5.39
N LYS A 172 -5.22 1.66 -5.95
CA LYS A 172 -4.17 2.57 -5.52
C LYS A 172 -4.60 4.02 -5.66
N ALA A 173 -5.12 4.40 -6.82
CA ALA A 173 -5.59 5.77 -7.06
C ALA A 173 -6.68 6.18 -6.07
N ILE A 174 -7.63 5.29 -5.77
CA ILE A 174 -8.71 5.55 -4.81
C ILE A 174 -8.17 5.62 -3.38
N ASN A 175 -7.36 4.65 -2.96
CA ASN A 175 -6.86 4.55 -1.59
C ASN A 175 -5.89 5.68 -1.23
N SER A 176 -5.09 6.18 -2.19
CA SER A 176 -4.08 7.21 -1.91
C SER A 176 -4.54 8.64 -2.21
N ALA A 177 -5.32 8.86 -3.28
CA ALA A 177 -5.64 10.21 -3.74
C ALA A 177 -7.04 10.69 -3.36
N LEU A 178 -8.03 9.79 -3.25
CA LEU A 178 -9.43 10.18 -3.04
C LEU A 178 -9.60 11.01 -1.76
N PHE A 179 -9.00 10.54 -0.65
CA PHE A 179 -9.12 11.21 0.64
C PHE A 179 -8.47 12.60 0.63
N ALA A 180 -7.21 12.72 0.18
CA ALA A 180 -6.51 14.00 0.07
C ALA A 180 -7.24 15.01 -0.82
N VAL A 181 -7.63 14.60 -2.05
CA VAL A 181 -8.29 15.49 -3.00
C VAL A 181 -9.64 15.96 -2.46
N LEU A 182 -10.44 15.05 -1.90
CA LEU A 182 -11.75 15.43 -1.37
C LEU A 182 -11.62 16.39 -0.19
N LEU A 183 -10.68 16.17 0.74
CA LEU A 183 -10.44 17.11 1.83
C LEU A 183 -10.03 18.48 1.31
N LEU A 184 -9.09 18.55 0.37
CA LEU A 184 -8.60 19.82 -0.19
C LEU A 184 -9.67 20.58 -0.97
N VAL A 185 -10.55 19.88 -1.71
CA VAL A 185 -11.57 20.51 -2.55
C VAL A 185 -12.81 20.89 -1.75
N THR A 186 -13.26 20.03 -0.84
CA THR A 186 -14.53 20.23 -0.13
C THR A 186 -14.38 20.94 1.21
N GLY A 187 -13.23 20.78 1.88
CA GLY A 187 -13.05 21.21 3.28
C GLY A 187 -14.04 20.55 4.25
N TRP A 188 -14.74 19.49 3.84
CA TRP A 188 -15.88 18.98 4.60
C TRP A 188 -15.48 17.81 5.50
N MET A 189 -15.34 18.12 6.78
CA MET A 189 -14.92 17.16 7.81
C MET A 189 -15.73 15.86 7.80
N TRP A 190 -17.06 15.95 7.88
CA TRP A 190 -17.91 14.75 7.97
C TRP A 190 -17.78 13.81 6.78
N VAL A 191 -17.65 14.35 5.56
CA VAL A 191 -17.42 13.54 4.35
C VAL A 191 -16.04 12.87 4.43
N GLY A 192 -15.01 13.61 4.83
CA GLY A 192 -13.68 13.05 5.07
C GLY A 192 -13.72 11.91 6.09
N LEU A 193 -14.42 12.10 7.21
CA LEU A 193 -14.49 11.11 8.28
C LEU A 193 -15.18 9.82 7.83
N VAL A 194 -16.28 9.93 7.08
CA VAL A 194 -16.98 8.78 6.51
C VAL A 194 -16.04 8.00 5.58
N ILE A 195 -15.29 8.70 4.73
CA ILE A 195 -14.37 8.05 3.78
C ILE A 195 -13.18 7.40 4.51
N ALA A 196 -12.56 8.11 5.45
CA ALA A 196 -11.46 7.58 6.27
C ALA A 196 -11.89 6.31 7.03
N THR A 197 -13.11 6.33 7.59
CA THR A 197 -13.68 5.18 8.29
C THR A 197 -13.99 4.03 7.32
N ALA A 198 -14.53 4.32 6.14
CA ALA A 198 -14.78 3.30 5.12
C ALA A 198 -13.48 2.63 4.64
N LEU A 199 -12.41 3.40 4.45
CA LEU A 199 -11.08 2.88 4.13
C LEU A 199 -10.56 2.00 5.28
N LEU A 200 -10.69 2.45 6.54
CA LEU A 200 -10.29 1.65 7.70
C LEU A 200 -11.03 0.31 7.75
N VAL A 201 -12.34 0.31 7.52
CA VAL A 201 -13.13 -0.92 7.45
C VAL A 201 -12.62 -1.81 6.32
N LEU A 202 -12.34 -1.27 5.13
CA LEU A 202 -11.77 -2.03 4.02
C LEU A 202 -10.42 -2.68 4.38
N LYS A 203 -9.54 -1.96 5.10
CA LYS A 203 -8.26 -2.51 5.56
C LYS A 203 -8.44 -3.58 6.62
N CYS A 204 -9.35 -3.39 7.57
CA CYS A 204 -9.69 -4.41 8.56
C CYS A 204 -10.24 -5.69 7.91
N VAL A 205 -11.10 -5.55 6.88
CA VAL A 205 -11.61 -6.69 6.10
C VAL A 205 -10.48 -7.39 5.34
N SER A 206 -9.57 -6.62 4.72
CA SER A 206 -8.39 -7.16 4.02
C SER A 206 -7.45 -7.89 4.99
N LEU A 207 -7.23 -7.33 6.18
CA LEU A 207 -6.42 -7.93 7.23
C LEU A 207 -7.04 -9.21 7.78
N HIS A 208 -8.35 -9.22 8.03
CA HIS A 208 -9.08 -10.42 8.45
C HIS A 208 -8.95 -11.54 7.41
N ARG A 209 -9.02 -11.20 6.12
CA ARG A 209 -8.79 -12.15 5.04
C ARG A 209 -7.35 -12.67 5.03
N LEU A 210 -6.36 -11.78 5.22
CA LEU A 210 -4.95 -12.16 5.33
C LEU A 210 -4.71 -13.15 6.49
N VAL A 211 -5.30 -12.88 7.66
CA VAL A 211 -5.21 -13.78 8.83
C VAL A 211 -5.83 -15.15 8.53
N ARG A 212 -6.93 -15.20 7.77
CA ARG A 212 -7.55 -16.47 7.35
C ARG A 212 -6.73 -17.26 6.35
N ILE A 213 -5.98 -16.59 5.48
CA ILE A 213 -5.04 -17.23 4.55
C ILE A 213 -3.85 -17.81 5.33
N GLY A 214 -3.48 -17.17 6.45
CA GLY A 214 -2.34 -17.53 7.27
C GLY A 214 -1.06 -16.90 6.74
N ILE A 215 -0.20 -16.46 7.66
CA ILE A 215 1.11 -15.87 7.33
C ILE A 215 2.16 -17.00 7.45
N PRO A 216 2.84 -17.38 6.35
CA PRO A 216 3.90 -18.39 6.41
C PRO A 216 4.99 -17.99 7.41
N VAL A 217 5.39 -18.92 8.29
CA VAL A 217 6.52 -18.73 9.19
C VAL A 217 7.80 -19.16 8.45
N PRO A 218 8.84 -18.31 8.37
CA PRO A 218 10.11 -18.71 7.77
C PRO A 218 10.67 -19.97 8.43
N GLY A 219 10.90 -21.03 7.64
CA GLY A 219 11.48 -22.30 8.12
C GLY A 219 10.50 -23.37 8.58
N ALA A 220 9.18 -23.18 8.44
CA ALA A 220 8.18 -24.21 8.73
C ALA A 220 7.82 -25.07 7.49
N ALA A 221 8.85 -25.50 6.75
CA ALA A 221 8.76 -26.48 5.66
C ALA A 221 9.73 -27.62 5.91
#